data_AF-A0A949T8S6-F1
#
_entry.id   AF-A0A949T8S6-F1
#
_cell.length_a   1.000
_cell.length_b   1.000
_cell.length_c   1.000
_cell.angle_alpha   90.00
_cell.angle_beta   90.00
_cell.angle_gamma   90.00
#
_symmetry.space_group_name_H-M   'P 1'
#
loop_
_entity.id
_entity.type
_entity.pdbx_description
1 polymer ?
#
loop_
_entity_poly.entity_id
_entity_poly.type
_entity_poly.pdbx_seq_one_letter_code
_entity_poly.pdbx_strand_id
1 'polypeptide(L)' 'MGGKTNLDRVVAYVPPEWKKELEEWGEEDERSVSWLVAKLIDKALQERREQKKSVISNW' A
#
# COMPACT_ATOMS: atom_id res chain seq x y z
N MET A 1 -24.76 11.50 -3.42
CA MET A 1 -23.98 12.41 -2.55
C MET A 1 -23.05 11.56 -1.70
N GLY A 2 -21.74 11.74 -1.85
CA GLY A 2 -20.71 11.00 -1.12
C GLY A 2 -19.36 11.31 -1.77
N GLY A 3 -18.57 12.16 -1.12
CA GLY A 3 -17.50 12.96 -1.73
C GLY A 3 -16.47 12.15 -2.52
N LYS A 4 -16.06 12.69 -3.67
CA LYS A 4 -14.87 12.23 -4.39
C LYS A 4 -13.70 12.28 -3.41
N THR A 5 -13.21 11.12 -2.99
CA THR A 5 -11.94 10.99 -2.29
C THR A 5 -10.87 11.61 -3.18
N ASN A 6 -10.24 12.70 -2.73
CA ASN A 6 -9.19 13.38 -3.48
C ASN A 6 -7.89 12.58 -3.35
N LEU A 7 -7.82 11.45 -4.07
CA LEU A 7 -6.69 10.53 -4.07
C LEU A 7 -6.06 10.52 -5.45
N ASP A 8 -4.73 10.69 -5.49
CA ASP A 8 -3.94 10.52 -6.70
C ASP A 8 -3.70 9.04 -7.01
N ARG A 9 -3.62 8.70 -8.30
CA ARG A 9 -3.36 7.34 -8.77
C ARG A 9 -1.87 7.14 -9.07
N VAL A 10 -1.32 6.03 -8.58
CA VAL A 10 -0.02 5.50 -8.98
C VAL A 10 -0.24 4.23 -9.82
N VAL A 11 0.55 4.05 -10.87
CA VAL A 11 0.52 2.86 -11.75
C VAL A 11 1.91 2.26 -11.82
N ALA A 12 2.00 0.95 -11.60
CA ALA A 12 3.22 0.18 -11.73
C ALA A 12 2.90 -1.19 -12.35
N TYR A 13 3.85 -1.72 -13.13
CA TYR A 13 3.79 -3.10 -13.59
C TYR A 13 4.38 -4.02 -12.53
N VAL A 14 3.73 -5.14 -12.28
CA VAL A 14 4.17 -6.19 -11.36
C VAL A 14 4.18 -7.53 -12.10
N PRO A 15 5.00 -8.50 -11.64
CA PRO A 15 4.91 -9.87 -12.13
C PRO A 15 3.47 -10.43 -12.00
N PRO A 16 2.97 -11.21 -12.97
CA PRO A 16 1.60 -11.74 -12.94
C PRO A 16 1.28 -12.55 -11.67
N GLU A 17 2.25 -13.28 -11.15
CA GLU A 17 2.16 -14.06 -9.92
C GLU A 17 1.83 -13.18 -8.71
N TRP A 18 2.44 -11.99 -8.60
CA TRP A 18 2.14 -11.07 -7.50
C TRP A 18 0.73 -10.51 -7.59
N LYS A 19 0.26 -10.23 -8.81
CA LYS A 19 -1.12 -9.78 -8.99
C LYS A 19 -2.10 -10.86 -8.53
N LYS A 20 -1.84 -12.12 -8.89
CA LYS A 20 -2.67 -13.26 -8.48
C LYS A 20 -2.70 -13.43 -6.96
N GLU A 21 -1.55 -13.37 -6.30
CA GLU A 21 -1.47 -13.44 -4.84
C GLU A 21 -2.24 -12.30 -4.16
N LEU A 22 -2.19 -11.09 -4.70
CA LEU A 22 -2.95 -9.94 -4.18
C LEU A 22 -4.47 -10.08 -4.41
N GLU A 23 -4.88 -10.73 -5.50
CA GLU A 23 -6.29 -11.03 -5.78
C GLU A 23 -6.82 -12.07 -4.79
N GLU A 24 -6.09 -13.17 -4.59
CA GLU A 24 -6.43 -14.22 -3.62
C GLU A 24 -6.52 -13.66 -2.19
N TRP A 25 -5.54 -12.85 -1.76
CA TRP A 25 -5.58 -12.18 -0.46
C TRP A 25 -6.79 -11.21 -0.36
N GLY A 26 -7.13 -10.51 -1.45
CA GLY A 26 -8.29 -9.63 -1.46
C GLY A 26 -9.61 -10.38 -1.26
N GLU A 27 -9.72 -11.57 -1.85
CA GLU A 27 -10.89 -12.44 -1.67
C GLU A 27 -11.02 -12.93 -0.22
N GLU A 28 -9.92 -13.39 0.40
CA GLU A 28 -9.91 -13.87 1.79
C GLU A 28 -10.34 -12.78 2.80
N ASP A 29 -9.91 -11.54 2.60
CA ASP A 29 -10.17 -10.41 3.52
C ASP A 29 -11.44 -9.62 3.17
N GLU A 30 -12.20 -10.02 2.13
CA GLU A 30 -13.32 -9.27 1.55
C GLU A 30 -12.93 -7.80 1.20
N ARG A 31 -11.80 -7.64 0.51
CA ARG A 31 -11.22 -6.35 0.11
C ARG A 31 -10.83 -6.32 -1.35
N SER A 32 -10.85 -5.11 -1.92
CA SER A 32 -10.30 -4.89 -3.27
C SER A 32 -8.77 -4.90 -3.27
N VAL A 33 -8.17 -5.35 -4.37
CA VAL A 33 -6.71 -5.25 -4.59
C VAL A 33 -6.21 -3.81 -4.40
N SER A 34 -6.96 -2.81 -4.89
CA SER A 34 -6.59 -1.39 -4.69
C SER A 34 -6.54 -0.99 -3.21
N TRP A 35 -7.40 -1.55 -2.38
CA TRP A 35 -7.38 -1.31 -0.94
C TRP A 35 -6.16 -1.95 -0.29
N LEU A 36 -5.87 -3.21 -0.63
CA LEU A 36 -4.70 -3.94 -0.12
C LEU A 36 -3.40 -3.21 -0.49
N VAL A 37 -3.23 -2.86 -1.76
CA VAL A 37 -2.05 -2.14 -2.25
C VAL A 37 -1.89 -0.81 -1.54
N ALA A 38 -2.98 -0.05 -1.30
CA ALA A 38 -2.92 1.19 -0.54
C ALA A 38 -2.42 0.97 0.90
N LYS A 39 -2.83 -0.12 1.57
CA LYS A 39 -2.37 -0.46 2.93
C LYS A 39 -0.93 -0.93 2.97
N LEU A 40 -0.50 -1.71 1.99
CA LEU A 40 0.90 -2.14 1.87
C LEU A 40 1.82 -0.93 1.63
N ILE A 41 1.42 0.01 0.77
CA ILE A 41 2.16 1.27 0.53
C ILE A 41 2.21 2.13 1.81
N ASP A 42 1.08 2.30 2.51
CA ASP A 42 1.03 3.06 3.76
C ASP A 42 2.00 2.49 4.80
N LYS A 43 1.97 1.16 5.01
CA LYS A 43 2.90 0.47 5.91
C LYS A 43 4.37 0.71 5.52
N ALA A 44 4.73 0.49 4.26
CA ALA A 44 6.11 0.70 3.79
C ALA A 44 6.57 2.17 3.96
N LEU A 45 5.67 3.14 3.77
CA LEU A 45 5.97 4.55 3.99
C LEU A 45 6.15 4.89 5.47
N GLN A 46 5.36 4.29 6.37
CA GLN A 46 5.52 4.43 7.82
C GLN A 46 6.88 3.87 8.27
N GLU A 47 7.21 2.64 7.88
CA GLU A 47 8.49 2.00 8.18
C GLU A 47 9.68 2.83 7.69
N ARG A 48 9.60 3.37 6.46
CA ARG A 48 10.64 4.26 5.91
C ARG A 48 10.81 5.55 6.73
N ARG A 49 9.72 6.13 7.23
CA ARG A 49 9.77 7.34 8.07
C ARG A 49 10.40 7.03 9.43
N GLU A 50 10.08 5.89 10.02
CA GLU A 50 10.65 5.44 11.29
C GLU A 50 12.16 5.19 11.19
N GLN A 51 12.61 4.50 10.13
CA GLN A 51 14.03 4.31 9.87
C GLN A 51 14.78 5.65 9.76
N LYS A 52 14.20 6.64 9.08
CA LYS A 52 14.80 7.98 9.00
C LYS A 52 14.86 8.69 10.36
N LYS A 53 13.86 8.53 11.22
CA LYS A 53 13.86 9.11 12.57
C LYS A 53 14.92 8.47 13.47
N SER A 54 15.06 7.14 13.40
CA SER A 54 16.09 6.39 14.13
C SER A 54 17.51 6.81 13.70
N VAL A 55 17.72 7.03 12.40
CA VAL A 55 19.01 7.55 11.89
C VAL A 55 19.28 8.98 12.34
N ILE A 56 18.26 9.84 12.43
CA ILE A 56 18.43 11.25 12.85
C ILE A 56 18.55 11.39 14.37
N SER A 57 17.96 10.52 15.18
CA SER A 57 18.03 10.64 16.65
C SER A 57 19.32 10.10 17.27
N ASN A 58 20.20 9.50 16.47
CA ASN A 58 21.54 9.06 16.87
C ASN A 58 22.64 10.08 16.53
N TRP A 59 22.24 11.33 16.23
CA TRP A 59 23.13 12.47 16.03
C TRP A 59 22.79 13.59 17.02
#